data_AF-A0A9D6Q874-F1
#
_entry.id   AF-A0A9D6Q874-F1
#
_cell.length_a   1.000
_cell.length_b   1.000
_cell.length_c   1.000
_cell.angle_alpha   90.00
_cell.angle_beta   90.00
_cell.angle_gamma   90.00
#
_symmetry.space_group_name_H-M   'P 1'
#
loop_
_entity.id
_entity.type
_entity.pdbx_description
1 polymer ?
#
loop_
_entity_poly.entity_id
_entity_poly.type
_entity_poly.pdbx_seq_one_letter_code
_entity_poly.pdbx_strand_id
1 'polypeptide(L)'
;MKPDLTAITDINVFAVQVYNYPLVVHLKLEPARLNVPCANHPTWMVFVFFLLAVARANATCIIAHWSPDEIIVGADSMTVRHQGTARTPTFAACKIRPIGSNAFAAITGLDGSISSDSPYIAAGEGWMDGDTTSERMSNIEGNMVTWLLPHANTLRMSDSSYWKSHCVNGSPFETALIFGVIDGALTIIRSDFTIVPDGTATPPFTIHVDRESCPPKCPVSGFIPLGDEVTIDLYEMRHHSWTGTETVEQIITGLIKDHETAFPNDVGGDTDILHVIQSGYHWTALKKECGDPHAQPRKVTTPDASTPAPPSPYVLQAPSRR
;
A
#
# COMPACT_ATOMS: atom_id res chain seq x y z
N MET A 1 8.22 19.51 -58.92
CA MET A 1 8.85 19.17 -57.63
C MET A 1 7.85 19.51 -56.54
N LYS A 2 7.31 18.52 -55.83
CA LYS A 2 6.48 18.73 -54.63
C LYS A 2 7.42 18.84 -53.42
N PRO A 3 7.17 19.72 -52.44
CA PRO A 3 7.91 19.70 -51.19
C PRO A 3 7.42 18.53 -50.33
N ASP A 4 8.36 17.73 -49.84
CA ASP A 4 8.12 16.75 -48.77
C ASP A 4 7.81 17.53 -47.47
N LEU A 5 6.59 17.36 -46.96
CA LEU A 5 6.21 17.81 -45.62
C LEU A 5 6.62 16.72 -44.63
N THR A 6 7.69 16.97 -43.88
CA THR A 6 8.08 16.16 -42.74
C THR A 6 7.03 16.34 -41.64
N ALA A 7 6.33 15.27 -41.28
CA ALA A 7 5.42 15.29 -40.13
C ALA A 7 6.25 15.43 -38.85
N ILE A 8 6.03 16.53 -38.12
CA ILE A 8 6.57 16.77 -36.78
C ILE A 8 5.46 16.38 -35.81
N THR A 9 5.68 15.35 -34.99
CA THR A 9 4.80 15.04 -33.85
C THR A 9 5.46 15.57 -32.58
N ASP A 10 4.81 16.54 -31.93
CA ASP A 10 5.20 17.03 -30.61
C ASP A 10 4.95 15.93 -29.56
N ILE A 11 6.00 15.50 -28.86
CA ILE A 11 5.89 14.57 -27.73
C ILE A 11 6.38 15.32 -26.49
N ASN A 12 5.48 15.53 -25.52
CA ASN A 12 5.84 16.05 -24.21
C ASN A 12 6.48 14.94 -23.38
N VAL A 13 7.77 15.04 -23.11
CA VAL A 13 8.49 14.16 -22.17
C VAL A 13 8.74 14.96 -20.91
N PHE A 14 8.15 14.55 -19.79
CA PHE A 14 8.40 15.17 -18.48
C PHE A 14 9.53 14.42 -17.77
N ALA A 15 10.56 15.15 -17.35
CA ALA A 15 11.57 14.63 -16.43
C ALA A 15 11.14 14.99 -15.00
N VAL A 16 10.93 13.98 -14.15
CA VAL A 16 10.63 14.17 -12.73
C VAL A 16 11.96 14.14 -11.96
N GLN A 17 12.35 15.26 -11.37
CA GLN A 17 13.34 15.29 -10.30
C GLN A 17 12.60 15.47 -8.98
N VAL A 18 12.77 14.50 -8.07
CA VAL A 18 12.25 14.56 -6.71
C VAL A 18 13.24 15.35 -5.84
N TYR A 19 12.76 16.41 -5.20
CA TYR A 19 13.49 17.10 -4.12
C TYR A 19 12.55 17.39 -2.95
N ASN A 20 13.07 17.20 -1.74
CA ASN A 20 12.39 17.37 -0.46
C ASN A 20 11.82 18.79 -0.28
N TYR A 21 10.56 18.85 0.17
CA TYR A 21 9.82 20.05 0.58
C TYR A 21 10.14 20.43 2.05
N PRO A 22 9.89 21.69 2.50
CA PRO A 22 8.82 22.58 2.04
C PRO A 22 9.29 23.93 1.49
N LEU A 23 9.16 24.12 0.18
CA LEU A 23 8.98 25.45 -0.41
C LEU A 23 8.06 25.31 -1.64
N VAL A 24 6.86 25.88 -1.59
CA VAL A 24 5.95 25.93 -2.74
C VAL A 24 6.59 26.81 -3.82
N VAL A 25 7.05 26.18 -4.90
CA VAL A 25 7.50 26.87 -6.11
C VAL A 25 6.45 26.64 -7.18
N HIS A 26 5.88 27.73 -7.73
CA HIS A 26 5.13 27.66 -8.97
C HIS A 26 6.08 27.28 -10.11
N LEU A 27 6.09 25.99 -10.47
CA LEU A 27 6.76 25.49 -11.67
C LEU A 27 5.97 25.95 -12.90
N LYS A 28 6.51 26.93 -13.60
CA LYS A 28 6.06 27.25 -14.95
C LYS A 28 6.68 26.21 -15.89
N LEU A 29 5.89 25.19 -16.24
CA LEU A 29 6.26 24.19 -17.24
C LEU A 29 6.37 24.88 -18.60
N GLU A 30 7.59 25.15 -19.06
CA GLU A 30 7.82 25.46 -20.47
C GLU A 30 8.03 24.14 -21.23
N PRO A 31 7.29 23.90 -22.33
CA PRO A 31 7.48 22.70 -23.13
C PRO A 31 8.89 22.73 -23.73
N ALA A 32 9.77 21.86 -23.23
CA ALA A 32 11.04 21.61 -23.87
C ALA A 32 10.76 20.95 -25.24
N ARG A 33 10.88 21.72 -26.31
CA ARG A 33 10.77 21.20 -27.68
C ARG A 33 11.99 20.34 -27.98
N LEU A 34 11.87 19.04 -27.75
CA LEU A 34 12.86 18.07 -28.22
C LEU A 34 12.59 17.80 -29.70
N ASN A 35 13.36 18.46 -30.59
CA ASN A 35 13.33 18.14 -32.02
C ASN A 35 13.98 16.77 -32.23
N VAL A 36 13.17 15.70 -32.15
CA VAL A 36 13.62 14.34 -32.46
C VAL A 36 13.22 14.03 -33.90
N PRO A 37 14.16 13.76 -34.82
CA PRO A 37 13.82 13.46 -36.21
C PRO A 37 13.02 12.15 -36.29
N CYS A 38 11.80 12.24 -36.83
CA CYS A 38 10.85 11.14 -37.06
C CYS A 38 11.28 10.19 -38.20
N ALA A 39 12.57 9.82 -38.28
CA ALA A 39 13.11 8.96 -39.33
C ALA A 39 13.33 7.53 -38.82
N ASN A 40 12.33 6.68 -39.03
CA ASN A 40 12.45 5.22 -39.26
C ASN A 40 13.45 4.44 -38.40
N HIS A 41 13.32 4.47 -37.07
CA HIS A 41 14.19 3.67 -36.21
C HIS A 41 13.40 2.85 -35.18
N PRO A 42 13.55 1.51 -35.13
CA PRO A 42 12.89 0.63 -34.15
C PRO A 42 13.30 0.90 -32.69
N THR A 43 14.26 1.79 -32.46
CA THR A 43 14.74 2.20 -31.14
C THR A 43 13.75 3.03 -30.34
N TRP A 44 12.79 3.73 -30.97
CA TRP A 44 11.70 4.42 -30.24
C TRP A 44 10.84 3.42 -29.50
N MET A 45 10.28 2.42 -30.19
CA MET A 45 9.39 1.44 -29.55
C MET A 45 10.07 0.76 -28.36
N VAL A 46 11.37 0.49 -28.46
CA VAL A 46 12.18 -0.05 -27.36
C VAL A 46 12.24 0.90 -26.16
N PHE A 47 12.37 2.22 -26.37
CA PHE A 47 12.45 3.21 -25.28
C PHE A 47 11.12 3.40 -24.54
N VAL A 48 9.99 3.40 -25.26
CA VAL A 48 8.65 3.47 -24.65
C VAL A 48 8.30 2.15 -23.94
N PHE A 49 8.67 1.00 -24.51
CA PHE A 49 8.57 -0.29 -23.81
C PHE A 49 9.45 -0.31 -22.55
N PHE A 50 10.65 0.27 -22.59
CA PHE A 50 11.53 0.35 -21.44
C PHE A 50 10.99 1.23 -20.33
N LEU A 51 10.38 2.37 -20.65
CA LEU A 51 9.77 3.26 -19.66
C LEU A 51 8.50 2.65 -19.02
N LEU A 52 7.71 1.90 -19.80
CA LEU A 52 6.55 1.17 -19.27
C LEU A 52 6.92 -0.08 -18.46
N ALA A 53 8.11 -0.66 -18.67
CA ALA A 53 8.55 -1.88 -18.00
C ALA A 53 9.07 -1.68 -16.56
N VAL A 54 9.11 -0.44 -16.04
CA VAL A 54 9.66 -0.16 -14.69
C VAL A 54 8.59 0.26 -13.67
N ALA A 55 7.32 0.40 -14.07
CA ALA A 55 6.23 0.58 -13.12
C ALA A 55 5.99 -0.74 -12.38
N ARG A 56 6.43 -0.80 -11.11
CA ARG A 56 6.25 -1.97 -10.25
C ARG A 56 5.02 -1.74 -9.38
N ALA A 57 3.92 -2.40 -9.73
CA ALA A 57 2.74 -2.40 -8.88
C ALA A 57 2.94 -3.31 -7.66
N ASN A 58 2.57 -2.76 -6.51
CA ASN A 58 2.23 -3.53 -5.32
C ASN A 58 0.86 -4.17 -5.54
N ALA A 59 0.68 -5.41 -5.06
CA ALA A 59 -0.52 -6.22 -5.26
C ALA A 59 -1.77 -5.73 -4.51
N THR A 60 -1.86 -4.45 -4.18
CA THR A 60 -2.93 -3.90 -3.35
C THR A 60 -3.14 -2.43 -3.67
N CYS A 61 -4.41 -2.05 -3.81
CA CYS A 61 -4.85 -0.67 -3.95
C CYS A 61 -5.82 -0.35 -2.81
N ILE A 62 -5.34 0.47 -1.88
CA ILE A 62 -6.16 1.08 -0.84
C ILE A 62 -6.13 2.59 -1.07
N ILE A 63 -7.28 3.23 -1.09
CA ILE A 63 -7.40 4.68 -1.22
C ILE A 63 -8.20 5.20 -0.02
N ALA A 64 -7.59 6.06 0.78
CA ALA A 64 -8.30 6.81 1.80
C ALA A 64 -8.54 8.24 1.32
N HIS A 65 -9.66 8.82 1.72
CA HIS A 65 -9.94 10.24 1.65
C HIS A 65 -10.13 10.77 3.06
N TRP A 66 -9.41 11.84 3.38
CA TRP A 66 -9.56 12.53 4.66
C TRP A 66 -10.22 13.90 4.48
N SER A 67 -11.17 14.21 5.36
CA SER A 67 -11.72 15.54 5.58
C SER A 67 -11.99 15.76 7.08
N PRO A 68 -12.24 17.00 7.52
CA PRO A 68 -12.60 17.27 8.92
C PRO A 68 -13.88 16.57 9.39
N ASP A 69 -14.80 16.25 8.49
CA ASP A 69 -16.12 15.70 8.81
C ASP A 69 -16.20 14.18 8.63
N GLU A 70 -15.33 13.61 7.80
CA GLU A 70 -15.41 12.22 7.39
C GLU A 70 -14.07 11.66 6.88
N ILE A 71 -13.81 10.39 7.18
CA ILE A 71 -12.78 9.55 6.58
C ILE A 71 -13.49 8.48 5.74
N ILE A 72 -13.15 8.37 4.46
CA ILE A 72 -13.67 7.31 3.57
C ILE A 72 -12.49 6.47 3.12
N VAL A 73 -12.54 5.15 3.33
CA VAL A 73 -11.47 4.24 2.91
C VAL A 73 -12.06 3.18 1.99
N GLY A 74 -11.52 3.09 0.79
CA GLY A 74 -11.81 2.03 -0.17
C GLY A 74 -10.62 1.10 -0.36
N ALA A 75 -10.90 -0.20 -0.55
CA ALA A 75 -9.86 -1.19 -0.80
C ALA A 75 -10.32 -2.29 -1.76
N ASP A 76 -9.42 -2.69 -2.65
CA ASP A 76 -9.63 -3.88 -3.48
C ASP A 76 -9.60 -5.18 -2.64
N SER A 77 -9.87 -6.32 -3.28
CA SER A 77 -9.92 -7.62 -2.59
C SER A 77 -8.77 -8.55 -2.96
N MET A 78 -8.09 -8.30 -4.07
CA MET A 78 -7.17 -9.26 -4.65
C MET A 78 -5.94 -9.41 -3.78
N THR A 79 -5.57 -10.65 -3.50
CA THR A 79 -4.32 -10.96 -2.81
C THR A 79 -3.46 -11.83 -3.72
N VAL A 80 -2.21 -11.42 -3.92
CA VAL A 80 -1.29 -12.09 -4.85
C VAL A 80 -0.22 -12.83 -4.08
N ARG A 81 0.02 -14.07 -4.49
CA ARG A 81 1.15 -14.85 -4.01
C ARG A 81 2.30 -14.70 -4.98
N HIS A 82 3.44 -14.29 -4.46
CA HIS A 82 4.69 -14.29 -5.19
C HIS A 82 5.36 -15.66 -5.09
N GLN A 83 5.64 -16.27 -6.24
CA GLN A 83 6.49 -17.47 -6.33
C GLN A 83 7.58 -17.19 -7.37
N GLY A 84 8.71 -16.63 -6.93
CA GLY A 84 9.73 -16.11 -7.83
C GLY A 84 9.20 -14.91 -8.61
N THR A 85 9.30 -14.96 -9.94
CA THR A 85 8.76 -13.90 -10.81
C THR A 85 7.28 -14.08 -11.15
N ALA A 86 6.68 -15.23 -10.85
CA ALA A 86 5.27 -15.47 -11.11
C ALA A 86 4.41 -14.81 -10.04
N ARG A 87 3.39 -14.07 -10.50
CA ARG A 87 2.32 -13.48 -9.68
C ARG A 87 1.06 -14.27 -9.96
N THR A 88 0.55 -14.97 -8.94
CA THR A 88 -0.68 -15.74 -9.08
C THR A 88 -1.72 -15.13 -8.14
N PRO A 89 -2.87 -14.64 -8.66
CA PRO A 89 -3.99 -14.27 -7.82
C PRO A 89 -4.37 -15.47 -6.97
N THR A 90 -4.39 -15.26 -5.66
CA THR A 90 -4.44 -16.37 -4.70
C THR A 90 -5.84 -16.54 -4.16
N PHE A 91 -6.41 -15.47 -3.62
CA PHE A 91 -7.73 -15.42 -3.02
C PHE A 91 -8.17 -13.95 -2.82
N ALA A 92 -9.45 -13.76 -2.52
CA ALA A 92 -9.98 -12.49 -2.05
C ALA A 92 -9.78 -12.36 -0.54
N ALA A 93 -9.29 -11.22 -0.06
CA ALA A 93 -9.06 -10.95 1.36
C ALA A 93 -9.60 -9.58 1.76
N CYS A 94 -9.98 -9.47 3.03
CA CYS A 94 -10.39 -8.21 3.62
C CYS A 94 -9.18 -7.36 4.01
N LYS A 95 -9.09 -6.16 3.43
CA LYS A 95 -7.97 -5.23 3.60
C LYS A 95 -8.27 -4.07 4.55
N ILE A 96 -9.49 -3.96 5.06
CA ILE A 96 -9.89 -2.98 6.07
C ILE A 96 -10.48 -3.76 7.24
N ARG A 97 -9.88 -3.68 8.43
CA ARG A 97 -10.34 -4.45 9.59
C ARG A 97 -10.46 -3.61 10.84
N PRO A 98 -11.46 -3.88 11.71
CA PRO A 98 -11.49 -3.28 13.03
C PRO A 98 -10.30 -3.76 13.84
N ILE A 99 -9.65 -2.85 14.57
CA ILE A 99 -8.58 -3.16 15.53
C ILE A 99 -8.96 -2.74 16.96
N GLY A 100 -10.00 -1.92 17.10
CA GLY A 100 -10.55 -1.47 18.36
C GLY A 100 -12.02 -1.09 18.23
N SER A 101 -12.61 -0.56 19.29
CA SER A 101 -14.05 -0.23 19.33
C SER A 101 -14.46 0.82 18.30
N ASN A 102 -13.59 1.79 18.02
CA ASN A 102 -13.81 2.88 17.06
C ASN A 102 -12.60 3.12 16.13
N ALA A 103 -11.78 2.08 15.93
CA ALA A 103 -10.54 2.17 15.18
C ALA A 103 -10.39 1.00 14.22
N PHE A 104 -9.86 1.30 13.05
CA PHE A 104 -9.65 0.40 11.93
C PHE A 104 -8.20 0.47 11.47
N ALA A 105 -7.75 -0.61 10.86
CA ALA A 105 -6.51 -0.66 10.12
C ALA A 105 -6.80 -1.02 8.66
N ALA A 106 -6.14 -0.32 7.73
CA ALA A 106 -5.99 -0.75 6.35
C ALA A 106 -4.50 -0.97 6.07
N ILE A 107 -4.12 -2.17 5.62
CA ILE A 107 -2.72 -2.59 5.55
C ILE A 107 -2.42 -3.13 4.15
N THR A 108 -1.28 -2.74 3.62
CA THR A 108 -0.72 -3.20 2.34
C THR A 108 0.72 -3.66 2.54
N GLY A 109 1.20 -4.54 1.66
CA GLY A 109 2.53 -5.12 1.75
C GLY A 109 2.49 -6.64 1.74
N LEU A 110 3.09 -7.26 2.74
CA LEU A 110 3.22 -8.70 2.84
C LEU A 110 1.91 -9.32 3.32
N ASP A 111 1.18 -9.94 2.40
CA ASP A 111 0.06 -10.78 2.83
C ASP A 111 0.57 -12.05 3.54
N GLY A 112 -0.14 -12.42 4.61
CA GLY A 112 0.20 -13.49 5.53
C GLY A 112 0.26 -14.88 4.91
N SER A 113 0.20 -15.07 3.59
CA SER A 113 0.34 -16.38 2.93
C SER A 113 1.60 -17.18 3.27
N ILE A 114 2.58 -16.57 3.99
CA ILE A 114 3.79 -17.21 4.52
C ILE A 114 3.57 -17.78 5.95
N SER A 115 2.53 -17.35 6.68
CA SER A 115 2.21 -17.81 8.04
C SER A 115 0.70 -17.91 8.31
N SER A 116 0.31 -18.43 9.47
CA SER A 116 -1.10 -18.35 9.94
C SER A 116 -1.46 -16.97 10.48
N ASP A 117 -0.48 -16.07 10.58
CA ASP A 117 -0.55 -14.87 11.40
C ASP A 117 -0.66 -13.65 10.49
N SER A 118 -1.55 -12.73 10.86
CA SER A 118 -1.93 -11.60 10.03
C SER A 118 -1.40 -10.29 10.61
N PRO A 119 -0.93 -9.33 9.80
CA PRO A 119 -0.51 -8.01 10.32
C PRO A 119 -1.63 -7.30 11.08
N TYR A 120 -2.90 -7.57 10.73
CA TYR A 120 -4.05 -7.07 11.48
C TYR A 120 -4.13 -7.59 12.91
N ILE A 121 -3.61 -8.80 13.19
CA ILE A 121 -3.53 -9.33 14.56
C ILE A 121 -2.47 -8.55 15.33
N ALA A 122 -1.28 -8.36 14.76
CA ALA A 122 -0.21 -7.57 15.41
C ALA A 122 -0.66 -6.13 15.70
N ALA A 123 -1.34 -5.48 14.75
CA ALA A 123 -1.93 -4.17 14.94
C ALA A 123 -3.05 -4.18 16.00
N GLY A 124 -3.95 -5.17 15.96
CA GLY A 124 -5.01 -5.33 16.96
C GLY A 124 -4.48 -5.58 18.38
N GLU A 125 -3.42 -6.36 18.54
CA GLU A 125 -2.77 -6.62 19.83
C GLU A 125 -2.04 -5.40 20.38
N GLY A 126 -1.58 -4.50 19.50
CA GLY A 126 -1.03 -3.20 19.88
C GLY A 126 -2.10 -2.19 20.29
N TRP A 127 -3.38 -2.45 19.98
CA TRP A 127 -4.48 -1.58 20.32
C TRP A 127 -5.04 -1.89 21.71
N MET A 128 -4.79 -0.97 22.65
CA MET A 128 -5.35 -1.03 24.00
C MET A 128 -6.27 0.17 24.24
N ASP A 129 -7.54 -0.12 24.52
CA ASP A 129 -8.52 0.90 24.89
C ASP A 129 -8.11 1.53 26.23
N GLY A 130 -8.02 2.87 26.27
CA GLY A 130 -7.55 3.64 27.43
C GLY A 130 -6.16 4.28 27.30
N ASP A 131 -5.30 3.74 26.43
CA ASP A 131 -3.98 4.34 26.14
C ASP A 131 -4.12 5.66 25.37
N THR A 132 -3.10 6.52 25.37
CA THR A 132 -3.09 7.69 24.46
C THR A 132 -2.88 7.25 23.01
N THR A 133 -3.31 8.05 22.03
CA THR A 133 -3.01 7.80 20.60
C THR A 133 -1.52 7.50 20.36
N SER A 134 -0.62 8.25 21.00
CA SER A 134 0.83 8.04 20.83
C SER A 134 1.30 6.68 21.37
N GLU A 135 0.80 6.25 22.53
CA GLU A 135 1.11 4.95 23.12
C GLU A 135 0.55 3.82 22.25
N ARG A 136 -0.72 3.91 21.81
CA ARG A 136 -1.33 2.94 20.90
C ARG A 136 -0.49 2.76 19.63
N MET A 137 -0.12 3.87 18.98
CA MET A 137 0.70 3.78 17.76
C MET A 137 2.08 3.20 18.04
N SER A 138 2.72 3.54 19.16
CA SER A 138 4.01 2.95 19.54
C SER A 138 3.90 1.43 19.76
N ASN A 139 2.81 0.97 20.39
CA ASN A 139 2.56 -0.45 20.64
C ASN A 139 2.26 -1.20 19.34
N ILE A 140 1.40 -0.64 18.48
CA ILE A 140 1.09 -1.17 17.14
C ILE A 140 2.37 -1.33 16.33
N GLU A 141 3.20 -0.29 16.25
CA GLU A 141 4.43 -0.32 15.47
C GLU A 141 5.44 -1.32 16.03
N GLY A 142 5.60 -1.40 17.36
CA GLY A 142 6.45 -2.39 18.01
C GLY A 142 6.01 -3.84 17.74
N ASN A 143 4.70 -4.11 17.81
CA ASN A 143 4.13 -5.42 17.52
C ASN A 143 4.26 -5.77 16.02
N MET A 144 4.00 -4.80 15.14
CA MET A 144 4.18 -4.95 13.69
C MET A 144 5.64 -5.23 13.34
N VAL A 145 6.61 -4.53 13.92
CA VAL A 145 8.04 -4.81 13.71
C VAL A 145 8.39 -6.22 14.19
N THR A 146 7.90 -6.62 15.36
CA THR A 146 8.11 -7.97 15.92
C THR A 146 7.55 -9.04 14.98
N TRP A 147 6.38 -8.80 14.39
CA TRP A 147 5.75 -9.70 13.42
C TRP A 147 6.50 -9.69 12.07
N LEU A 148 6.89 -8.53 11.54
CA LEU A 148 7.49 -8.37 10.22
C LEU A 148 8.91 -8.95 10.13
N LEU A 149 9.74 -8.83 11.18
CA LEU A 149 11.13 -9.28 11.17
C LEU A 149 11.33 -10.75 10.71
N PRO A 150 10.65 -11.76 11.30
CA PRO A 150 10.78 -13.15 10.84
C PRO A 150 10.23 -13.37 9.43
N HIS A 151 9.18 -12.64 9.02
CA HIS A 151 8.60 -12.75 7.67
C HIS A 151 9.55 -12.16 6.60
N ALA A 152 10.10 -10.99 6.87
CA ALA A 152 11.13 -10.37 6.05
C ALA A 152 12.35 -11.29 5.91
N ASN A 153 12.81 -11.92 7.00
CA ASN A 153 13.95 -12.84 6.92
C ASN A 153 13.60 -14.11 6.14
N THR A 154 12.38 -14.62 6.26
CA THR A 154 11.91 -15.76 5.47
C THR A 154 11.89 -15.42 3.98
N LEU A 155 11.30 -14.29 3.61
CA LEU A 155 11.27 -13.79 2.23
C LEU A 155 12.68 -13.60 1.65
N ARG A 156 13.60 -13.04 2.44
CA ARG A 156 15.02 -12.90 2.05
C ARG A 156 15.66 -14.23 1.68
N MET A 157 15.34 -15.30 2.42
CA MET A 157 15.90 -16.63 2.22
C MET A 157 15.20 -17.40 1.09
N SER A 158 13.88 -17.27 0.96
CA SER A 158 13.07 -18.02 -0.01
C SER A 158 13.02 -17.37 -1.40
N ASP A 159 13.06 -16.04 -1.48
CA ASP A 159 12.99 -15.28 -2.72
C ASP A 159 13.96 -14.08 -2.72
N SER A 160 15.25 -14.41 -2.83
CA SER A 160 16.31 -13.39 -2.83
C SER A 160 16.21 -12.38 -3.98
N SER A 161 15.52 -12.73 -5.08
CA SER A 161 15.31 -11.83 -6.22
C SER A 161 14.25 -10.78 -5.90
N TYR A 162 13.10 -11.23 -5.37
CA TYR A 162 12.06 -10.33 -4.87
C TYR A 162 12.60 -9.41 -3.77
N TRP A 163 13.30 -9.99 -2.78
CA TRP A 163 13.94 -9.24 -1.69
C TRP A 163 14.83 -8.10 -2.21
N LYS A 164 15.78 -8.41 -3.11
CA LYS A 164 16.71 -7.40 -3.64
C LYS A 164 16.00 -6.29 -4.43
N SER A 165 14.89 -6.63 -5.10
CA SER A 165 14.18 -5.68 -5.96
C SER A 165 13.17 -4.82 -5.21
N HIS A 166 12.53 -5.33 -4.15
CA HIS A 166 11.42 -4.66 -3.47
C HIS A 166 11.75 -4.19 -2.05
N CYS A 167 12.68 -4.84 -1.34
CA CYS A 167 12.96 -4.52 0.06
C CYS A 167 14.19 -3.61 0.26
N VAL A 168 15.16 -3.66 -0.65
CA VAL A 168 16.47 -2.97 -0.46
C VAL A 168 16.49 -1.56 -1.07
N ASN A 169 15.47 -1.18 -1.84
CA ASN A 169 15.42 0.10 -2.56
C ASN A 169 14.80 1.26 -1.76
N GLY A 170 14.56 1.07 -0.46
CA GLY A 170 14.00 2.10 0.42
C GLY A 170 12.49 2.33 0.30
N SER A 171 11.79 1.55 -0.52
CA SER A 171 10.33 1.52 -0.52
C SER A 171 9.80 0.87 0.76
N PRO A 172 8.64 1.32 1.28
CA PRO A 172 7.97 0.64 2.38
C PRO A 172 7.74 -0.83 2.04
N PHE A 173 8.14 -1.70 2.96
CA PHE A 173 7.91 -3.14 2.87
C PHE A 173 6.46 -3.49 3.26
N GLU A 174 5.94 -2.75 4.24
CA GLU A 174 4.56 -2.78 4.70
C GLU A 174 4.13 -1.34 4.97
N THR A 175 2.86 -1.02 4.72
CA THR A 175 2.27 0.26 5.13
C THR A 175 0.96 -0.03 5.86
N ALA A 176 0.81 0.56 7.04
CA ALA A 176 -0.42 0.50 7.82
C ALA A 176 -1.05 1.90 7.94
N LEU A 177 -2.34 1.99 7.61
CA LEU A 177 -3.17 3.15 7.87
C LEU A 177 -4.10 2.84 9.03
N ILE A 178 -3.88 3.52 10.15
CA ILE A 178 -4.73 3.46 11.33
C ILE A 178 -5.68 4.65 11.30
N PHE A 179 -6.98 4.40 11.35
CA PHE A 179 -7.99 5.45 11.23
C PHE A 179 -9.23 5.16 12.06
N GLY A 180 -9.95 6.21 12.45
CA GLY A 180 -11.11 6.05 13.32
C GLY A 180 -11.50 7.32 14.06
N VAL A 181 -12.41 7.17 15.02
CA VAL A 181 -12.64 8.16 16.07
C VAL A 181 -11.70 7.82 17.24
N ILE A 182 -10.52 8.42 17.22
CA ILE A 182 -9.43 8.13 18.18
C ILE A 182 -9.32 9.32 19.13
N ASP A 183 -9.34 9.03 20.43
CA ASP A 183 -9.33 10.05 21.50
C ASP A 183 -10.40 11.15 21.29
N GLY A 184 -11.55 10.76 20.73
CA GLY A 184 -12.69 11.63 20.49
C GLY A 184 -12.59 12.51 19.24
N ALA A 185 -11.65 12.26 18.33
CA ALA A 185 -11.54 12.98 17.06
C ALA A 185 -11.32 12.04 15.87
N LEU A 186 -11.85 12.43 14.70
CA LEU A 186 -11.47 11.79 13.44
C LEU A 186 -9.97 11.93 13.22
N THR A 187 -9.30 10.77 13.15
CA THR A 187 -7.85 10.67 13.11
C THR A 187 -7.45 9.64 12.06
N ILE A 188 -6.40 9.96 11.31
CA ILE A 188 -5.75 9.07 10.36
C ILE A 188 -4.23 9.13 10.55
N ILE A 189 -3.59 7.97 10.64
CA ILE A 189 -2.16 7.82 10.91
C ILE A 189 -1.61 6.76 9.97
N ARG A 190 -0.63 7.13 9.16
CA ARG A 190 0.11 6.22 8.29
C ARG A 190 1.43 5.87 8.95
N SER A 191 1.75 4.59 8.99
CA SER A 191 3.07 4.08 9.38
C SER A 191 3.63 3.24 8.25
N ASP A 192 4.76 3.67 7.71
CA ASP A 192 5.53 2.97 6.67
C ASP A 192 6.67 2.19 7.33
N PHE A 193 6.74 0.89 7.07
CA PHE A 193 7.74 -0.02 7.61
C PHE A 193 8.77 -0.34 6.54
N THR A 194 9.95 0.27 6.62
CA THR A 194 10.99 0.16 5.59
C THR A 194 12.13 -0.72 6.07
N ILE A 195 12.55 -1.68 5.24
CA ILE A 195 13.71 -2.53 5.54
C ILE A 195 14.99 -1.72 5.31
N VAL A 196 15.81 -1.61 6.34
CA VAL A 196 17.11 -0.96 6.27
C VAL A 196 18.19 -2.02 6.43
N PRO A 197 19.01 -2.29 5.39
CA PRO A 197 20.14 -3.20 5.49
C PRO A 197 21.09 -2.72 6.59
N ASP A 198 21.29 -3.57 7.59
CA ASP A 198 22.24 -3.34 8.66
C ASP A 198 23.41 -4.25 8.35
N GLY A 199 24.49 -3.67 7.82
CA GLY A 199 25.72 -4.36 7.47
C GLY A 199 26.41 -5.08 8.64
N THR A 200 25.84 -5.01 9.85
CA THR A 200 26.39 -5.59 11.08
C THR A 200 25.41 -6.48 11.87
N ALA A 201 24.10 -6.45 11.60
CA ALA A 201 23.12 -7.23 12.38
C ALA A 201 22.91 -8.68 11.86
N THR A 202 22.29 -9.52 12.68
CA THR A 202 21.74 -10.82 12.25
C THR A 202 20.29 -10.95 12.73
N PRO A 203 19.28 -11.00 11.85
CA PRO A 203 19.41 -10.87 10.39
C PRO A 203 20.00 -9.51 10.00
N PRO A 204 20.65 -9.38 8.81
CA PRO A 204 21.45 -8.21 8.43
C PRO A 204 20.61 -7.00 8.02
N PHE A 205 19.50 -6.78 8.71
CA PHE A 205 18.60 -5.66 8.47
C PHE A 205 17.79 -5.35 9.73
N THR A 206 17.33 -4.10 9.78
CA THR A 206 16.34 -3.61 10.74
C THR A 206 15.10 -3.15 9.98
N ILE A 207 14.01 -2.92 10.70
CA ILE A 207 12.82 -2.28 10.15
C ILE A 207 12.76 -0.88 10.75
N HIS A 208 12.87 0.12 9.89
CA HIS A 208 12.61 1.51 10.23
C HIS A 208 11.12 1.79 10.09
N VAL A 209 10.60 2.65 10.96
CA VAL A 209 9.19 3.04 10.94
C VAL A 209 9.11 4.54 10.76
N ASP A 210 8.56 4.95 9.62
CA ASP A 210 8.25 6.34 9.32
C ASP A 210 6.76 6.57 9.59
N ARG A 211 6.45 7.41 10.58
CA ARG A 211 5.07 7.73 10.95
C ARG A 211 4.69 9.10 10.40
N GLU A 212 3.66 9.12 9.59
CA GLU A 212 2.97 10.34 9.19
C GLU A 212 1.60 10.38 9.87
N SER A 213 1.37 11.40 10.68
CA SER A 213 0.08 11.62 11.31
C SER A 213 -0.62 12.79 10.67
N CYS A 214 -1.89 12.58 10.32
CA CYS A 214 -2.83 13.66 10.07
C CYS A 214 -3.72 13.82 11.31
N PRO A 215 -3.28 14.57 12.34
CA PRO A 215 -4.14 14.92 13.46
C PRO A 215 -5.32 15.79 12.95
N PRO A 216 -6.37 16.04 13.77
CA PRO A 216 -7.62 16.72 13.36
C PRO A 216 -7.48 18.14 12.74
N LYS A 217 -6.26 18.63 12.50
CA LYS A 217 -5.94 19.87 11.79
C LYS A 217 -5.00 19.62 10.61
N CYS A 218 -5.23 18.57 9.81
CA CYS A 218 -4.54 18.48 8.54
C CYS A 218 -4.99 19.62 7.63
N PRO A 219 -4.06 20.42 7.07
CA PRO A 219 -4.41 21.68 6.41
C PRO A 219 -5.15 21.50 5.07
N VAL A 220 -5.21 20.27 4.55
CA VAL A 220 -5.84 19.95 3.27
C VAL A 220 -6.56 18.62 3.35
N SER A 221 -7.82 18.60 2.94
CA SER A 221 -8.53 17.38 2.56
C SER A 221 -7.85 16.77 1.35
N GLY A 222 -7.74 15.44 1.29
CA GLY A 222 -7.04 14.80 0.19
C GLY A 222 -7.15 13.29 0.18
N PHE A 223 -6.71 12.73 -0.94
CA PHE A 223 -6.58 11.30 -1.13
C PHE A 223 -5.21 10.82 -0.67
N ILE A 224 -5.18 9.71 0.05
CA ILE A 224 -4.00 9.07 0.59
C ILE A 224 -3.96 7.66 -0.02
N PRO A 225 -3.10 7.42 -1.03
CA PRO A 225 -2.96 6.12 -1.63
C PRO A 225 -2.07 5.24 -0.74
N LEU A 226 -2.43 3.97 -0.63
CA LEU A 226 -1.64 2.92 0.00
C LEU A 226 -1.41 1.82 -1.04
N GLY A 227 -0.14 1.46 -1.25
CA GLY A 227 0.27 0.49 -2.26
C GLY A 227 1.07 1.17 -3.36
N ASP A 228 0.60 1.12 -4.60
CA ASP A 228 1.22 1.84 -5.71
C ASP A 228 0.65 3.26 -5.83
N GLU A 229 1.50 4.27 -5.62
CA GLU A 229 1.14 5.69 -5.67
C GLU A 229 0.82 6.16 -7.10
N VAL A 230 1.20 5.40 -8.13
CA VAL A 230 0.92 5.68 -9.55
C VAL A 230 -0.58 5.80 -9.84
N THR A 231 -1.43 5.26 -8.95
CA THR A 231 -2.90 5.27 -9.07
C THR A 231 -3.49 6.68 -9.17
N ILE A 232 -3.03 7.61 -8.34
CA ILE A 232 -3.59 8.97 -8.30
C ILE A 232 -3.21 9.72 -9.57
N ASP A 233 -1.93 9.68 -9.94
CA ASP A 233 -1.43 10.30 -11.17
C ASP A 233 -2.17 9.76 -12.41
N LEU A 234 -2.39 8.43 -12.49
CA LEU A 234 -3.11 7.80 -13.59
C LEU A 234 -4.55 8.28 -13.72
N TYR A 235 -5.22 8.49 -12.59
CA TYR A 235 -6.62 8.90 -12.56
C TYR A 235 -6.74 10.41 -12.82
N GLU A 236 -5.85 11.24 -12.28
CA GLU A 236 -5.76 12.67 -12.60
C GLU A 236 -5.51 12.90 -14.10
N MET A 237 -4.61 12.12 -14.72
CA MET A 237 -4.35 12.18 -16.16
C MET A 237 -5.58 11.76 -17.00
N ARG A 238 -6.31 10.73 -16.58
CA ARG A 238 -7.51 10.26 -17.31
C ARG A 238 -8.71 11.16 -17.11
N HIS A 239 -8.77 11.87 -15.99
CA HIS A 239 -9.90 12.69 -15.59
C HIS A 239 -9.45 14.13 -15.29
N HIS A 240 -8.80 14.75 -16.29
CA HIS A 240 -8.26 16.12 -16.29
C HIS A 240 -9.20 17.23 -15.77
N SER A 241 -10.48 16.91 -15.55
CA SER A 241 -11.46 17.78 -14.90
C SER A 241 -12.36 16.92 -14.01
N TRP A 242 -11.94 16.50 -12.81
CA TRP A 242 -12.89 16.00 -11.81
C TRP A 242 -13.95 17.09 -11.65
N THR A 243 -15.12 16.90 -12.26
CA THR A 243 -16.04 18.00 -12.58
C THR A 243 -16.82 18.48 -11.35
N GLY A 244 -16.37 18.12 -10.14
CA GLY A 244 -17.07 18.36 -8.88
C GLY A 244 -18.42 17.64 -8.78
N THR A 245 -18.76 16.81 -9.76
CA THR A 245 -20.05 16.09 -9.84
C THR A 245 -19.99 14.70 -9.24
N GLU A 246 -18.80 14.11 -9.13
CA GLU A 246 -18.59 12.79 -8.55
C GLU A 246 -18.52 12.90 -7.02
N THR A 247 -19.10 11.93 -6.33
CA THR A 247 -18.89 11.78 -4.89
C THR A 247 -17.49 11.26 -4.62
N VAL A 248 -16.97 11.48 -3.40
CA VAL A 248 -15.67 10.91 -2.98
C VAL A 248 -15.65 9.39 -3.14
N GLU A 249 -16.76 8.71 -2.84
CA GLU A 249 -16.92 7.27 -3.03
C GLU A 249 -16.76 6.84 -4.50
N GLN A 250 -17.37 7.59 -5.43
CA GLN A 250 -17.21 7.36 -6.87
C GLN A 250 -15.76 7.56 -7.31
N ILE A 251 -15.09 8.58 -6.77
CA ILE A 251 -13.67 8.83 -7.05
C ILE A 251 -12.79 7.69 -6.54
N ILE A 252 -12.98 7.24 -5.29
CA ILE A 252 -12.25 6.11 -4.70
C ILE A 252 -12.45 4.84 -5.54
N THR A 253 -13.69 4.54 -5.92
CA THR A 253 -14.01 3.36 -6.74
C THR A 253 -13.38 3.48 -8.12
N GLY A 254 -13.42 4.66 -8.74
CA GLY A 254 -12.80 4.95 -10.02
C GLY A 254 -11.28 4.77 -9.96
N LEU A 255 -10.61 5.31 -8.94
CA LEU A 255 -9.17 5.15 -8.69
C LEU A 255 -8.77 3.68 -8.62
N ILE A 256 -9.49 2.88 -7.81
CA ILE A 256 -9.23 1.44 -7.67
C ILE A 256 -9.46 0.71 -9.00
N LYS A 257 -10.53 1.04 -9.73
CA LYS A 257 -10.83 0.40 -11.03
C LYS A 257 -9.79 0.75 -12.11
N ASP A 258 -9.30 1.97 -12.07
CA ASP A 258 -8.24 2.45 -12.95
C ASP A 258 -6.91 1.76 -12.67
N HIS A 259 -6.63 1.45 -11.40
CA HIS A 259 -5.49 0.63 -10.99
C HIS A 259 -5.67 -0.82 -11.46
N GLU A 260 -6.82 -1.45 -11.19
CA GLU A 260 -7.15 -2.80 -11.66
C GLU A 260 -6.97 -2.92 -13.18
N THR A 261 -7.37 -1.90 -13.94
CA THR A 261 -7.19 -1.90 -15.40
C THR A 261 -5.72 -1.83 -15.81
N ALA A 262 -4.90 -1.06 -15.10
CA ALA A 262 -3.48 -0.93 -15.37
C ALA A 262 -2.68 -2.18 -14.92
N PHE A 263 -3.12 -2.81 -13.82
CA PHE A 263 -2.42 -3.92 -13.16
C PHE A 263 -3.40 -5.05 -12.77
N PRO A 264 -4.03 -5.72 -13.74
CA PRO A 264 -5.12 -6.69 -13.49
C PRO A 264 -4.67 -7.99 -12.80
N ASN A 265 -3.36 -8.22 -12.70
CA ASN A 265 -2.80 -9.37 -11.98
C ASN A 265 -2.48 -9.04 -10.52
N ASP A 266 -2.59 -7.77 -10.14
CA ASP A 266 -2.13 -7.22 -8.86
C ASP A 266 -3.29 -6.65 -8.05
N VAL A 267 -4.26 -6.03 -8.72
CA VAL A 267 -5.41 -5.39 -8.10
C VAL A 267 -6.67 -5.96 -8.72
N GLY A 268 -7.71 -6.16 -7.90
CA GLY A 268 -9.04 -6.41 -8.42
C GLY A 268 -10.02 -7.05 -7.45
N GLY A 269 -11.08 -7.60 -8.06
CA GLY A 269 -12.28 -8.07 -7.38
C GLY A 269 -13.10 -6.91 -6.82
N ASP A 270 -14.01 -7.22 -5.89
CA ASP A 270 -14.93 -6.22 -5.35
C ASP A 270 -14.18 -5.20 -4.47
N THR A 271 -14.73 -3.99 -4.37
CA THR A 271 -14.19 -2.92 -3.52
C THR A 271 -14.98 -2.85 -2.21
N ASP A 272 -14.29 -2.86 -1.07
CA ASP A 272 -14.91 -2.49 0.21
C ASP A 272 -14.85 -0.97 0.35
N ILE A 273 -15.86 -0.36 0.96
CA ILE A 273 -15.89 1.08 1.26
C ILE A 273 -16.43 1.30 2.67
N LEU A 274 -15.58 1.88 3.52
CA LEU A 274 -15.89 2.23 4.90
C LEU A 274 -15.90 3.75 5.06
N HIS A 275 -17.00 4.24 5.61
CA HIS A 275 -17.15 5.63 6.03
C HIS A 275 -17.02 5.71 7.55
N VAL A 276 -16.19 6.64 8.02
CA VAL A 276 -16.02 6.96 9.44
C VAL A 276 -16.30 8.44 9.64
N ILE A 277 -17.28 8.72 10.48
CA ILE A 277 -17.68 10.06 10.90
C ILE A 277 -17.57 10.17 12.42
N GLN A 278 -17.68 11.37 12.96
CA GLN A 278 -17.53 11.60 14.40
C GLN A 278 -18.49 10.76 15.26
N SER A 279 -19.69 10.44 14.75
CA SER A 279 -20.69 9.65 15.48
C SER A 279 -20.55 8.13 15.34
N GLY A 280 -19.62 7.64 14.52
CA GLY A 280 -19.43 6.20 14.28
C GLY A 280 -19.00 5.88 12.86
N TYR A 281 -19.30 4.67 12.39
CA TYR A 281 -18.91 4.21 11.06
C TYR A 281 -20.05 3.47 10.37
N HIS A 282 -19.98 3.40 9.05
CA HIS A 282 -20.88 2.57 8.24
C HIS A 282 -20.17 2.08 6.98
N TRP A 283 -20.53 0.87 6.53
CA TRP A 283 -20.04 0.31 5.28
C TRP A 283 -21.07 0.59 4.19
N THR A 284 -20.66 1.21 3.09
CA THR A 284 -21.50 1.30 1.87
C THR A 284 -21.29 0.09 0.97
N ALA A 285 -20.10 -0.51 1.02
CA ALA A 285 -19.79 -1.79 0.41
C ALA A 285 -18.93 -2.63 1.36
N LEU A 286 -19.39 -3.86 1.68
CA LEU A 286 -18.65 -4.82 2.49
C LEU A 286 -18.74 -6.21 1.86
N LYS A 287 -17.58 -6.79 1.59
CA LYS A 287 -17.46 -8.12 0.99
C LYS A 287 -17.61 -9.22 2.02
N LYS A 288 -17.97 -10.42 1.55
CA LYS A 288 -18.21 -11.58 2.43
C LYS A 288 -16.94 -12.05 3.14
N GLU A 289 -15.79 -11.84 2.50
CA GLU A 289 -14.45 -12.20 3.00
C GLU A 289 -14.05 -11.37 4.22
N CYS A 290 -14.69 -10.22 4.45
CA CYS A 290 -14.51 -9.41 5.65
C CYS A 290 -15.27 -9.94 6.87
N GLY A 291 -16.16 -10.91 6.69
CA GLY A 291 -16.94 -11.48 7.80
C GLY A 291 -17.88 -10.46 8.43
N ASP A 292 -18.15 -10.64 9.74
CA ASP A 292 -18.97 -9.70 10.51
C ASP A 292 -18.13 -8.44 10.83
N PRO A 293 -18.52 -7.24 10.36
CA PRO A 293 -17.78 -6.00 10.59
C PRO A 293 -17.74 -5.58 12.06
N HIS A 294 -18.59 -6.17 12.91
CA HIS A 294 -18.62 -5.93 14.35
C HIS A 294 -17.80 -6.96 15.15
N ALA A 295 -17.30 -8.02 14.50
CA ALA A 295 -16.43 -8.97 15.15
C ALA A 295 -15.06 -8.30 15.40
N GLN A 296 -14.75 -8.01 16.67
CA GLN A 296 -13.39 -7.63 17.05
C GLN A 296 -12.41 -8.76 16.68
N PRO A 297 -11.13 -8.45 16.41
CA PRO A 297 -10.10 -9.47 16.28
C PRO A 297 -10.19 -10.39 17.48
N ARG A 298 -10.31 -11.71 17.25
CA ARG A 298 -10.18 -12.66 18.36
C ARG A 298 -8.81 -12.39 18.97
N LYS A 299 -8.78 -11.93 20.23
CA LYS A 299 -7.56 -11.98 21.03
C LYS A 299 -7.04 -13.41 20.89
N VAL A 300 -5.83 -13.55 20.37
CA VAL A 300 -5.15 -14.84 20.42
C VAL A 300 -4.98 -15.09 21.90
N THR A 301 -5.83 -15.93 22.49
CA THR A 301 -5.59 -16.44 23.83
C THR A 301 -4.26 -17.14 23.74
N THR A 302 -3.25 -16.52 24.34
CA THR A 302 -1.92 -17.10 24.45
C THR A 302 -2.13 -18.51 24.96
N PRO A 303 -1.65 -19.56 24.24
CA PRO A 303 -1.78 -20.91 24.73
C PRO A 303 -1.30 -20.94 26.17
N ASP A 304 -2.11 -21.51 27.06
CA ASP A 304 -1.73 -21.67 28.47
C ASP A 304 -0.31 -22.24 28.49
N ALA A 305 0.59 -21.65 29.27
CA ALA A 305 2.03 -21.97 29.24
C ALA A 305 2.35 -23.45 29.57
N SER A 306 1.33 -24.20 29.97
CA SER A 306 1.30 -25.65 30.18
C SER A 306 1.10 -26.47 28.90
N THR A 307 0.70 -25.86 27.78
CA THR A 307 0.43 -26.54 26.50
C THR A 307 1.71 -26.58 25.67
N PRO A 308 2.25 -27.76 25.34
CA PRO A 308 3.42 -27.88 24.48
C PRO A 308 3.16 -27.19 23.15
N ALA A 309 4.10 -26.34 22.70
CA ALA A 309 4.02 -25.72 21.39
C ALA A 309 3.79 -26.82 20.33
N PRO A 310 2.84 -26.64 19.39
CA PRO A 310 2.67 -27.57 18.30
C PRO A 310 4.00 -27.69 17.55
N PRO A 311 4.39 -28.90 17.10
CA PRO A 311 5.61 -29.07 16.34
C PRO A 311 5.57 -28.13 15.12
N SER A 312 6.61 -27.31 14.98
CA SER A 312 6.74 -26.39 13.84
C SER A 312 6.57 -27.18 12.53
N PRO A 313 5.67 -26.79 11.62
CA PRO A 313 5.50 -27.47 10.33
C PRO A 313 6.75 -27.33 9.42
N TYR A 314 7.71 -26.49 9.81
CA TYR A 314 8.96 -26.28 9.10
C TYR A 314 10.10 -27.06 9.75
N VAL A 315 10.07 -28.39 9.65
CA VAL A 315 11.30 -29.18 9.72
C VAL A 315 12.02 -28.99 8.38
N LEU A 316 12.97 -28.05 8.35
CA LEU A 316 13.94 -27.96 7.27
C LEU A 316 14.64 -29.32 7.15
N GLN A 317 14.29 -30.10 6.12
CA GLN A 317 15.05 -31.28 5.77
C GLN A 317 16.48 -30.84 5.44
N ALA A 318 17.44 -31.26 6.26
CA ALA A 318 18.85 -31.04 5.98
C ALA A 318 19.18 -31.65 4.60
N PRO A 319 19.96 -30.96 3.75
CA PRO A 319 20.35 -31.51 2.46
C PRO A 319 21.15 -32.79 2.68
N SER A 320 20.65 -33.90 2.12
CA SER A 320 21.37 -35.16 2.09
C SER A 320 22.68 -34.93 1.33
N ARG A 321 23.83 -35.11 2.00
CA ARG A 321 25.13 -35.11 1.34
C ARG A 321 25.20 -36.33 0.41
N ARG A 322 25.43 -36.09 -0.88
CA ARG A 322 26.06 -37.05 -1.78
C ARG A 322 27.46 -36.54 -2.09
#